data_AF-A0A2K6EFB5-F1
#
_entry.id   AF-A0A2K6EFB5-F1
#
_cell.length_a   1.000
_cell.length_b   1.000
_cell.length_c   1.000
_cell.angle_alpha   90.00
_cell.angle_beta   90.00
_cell.angle_gamma   90.00
#
_symmetry.space_group_name_H-M   'P 1'
#
loop_
_entity.id
_entity.type
_entity.pdbx_description
1 polymer ?
#
loop_
_entity_poly.entity_id
_entity_poly.type
_entity_poly.pdbx_seq_one_letter_code
_entity_poly.pdbx_strand_id
1 'polypeptide(L)'
;MSLRVARARWARGLGAGCRRRASSFPVPPPGAKGVAELLREATEAEEQPWAAETRRTPGQCSVLLFPGQGSQLVGMGRGLLGYPRVRELYDAARHVLGYDLLELSLHGPQEDLDRTAHCQPAVFVASLAAVEKLHHLQPAFEVSPEEFL
;
A
#
# COMPACT_ATOMS: atom_id res chain seq x y z
N MET A 1 -4.82 16.99 -38.53
CA MET A 1 -3.52 16.36 -38.21
C MET A 1 -3.78 15.06 -37.46
N SER A 2 -3.75 13.92 -38.16
CA SER A 2 -3.99 12.60 -37.58
C SER A 2 -2.68 11.82 -37.52
N LEU A 3 -2.19 11.53 -36.32
CA LEU A 3 -1.00 10.73 -36.08
C LEU A 3 -1.37 9.25 -36.08
N ARG A 4 -0.86 8.50 -37.06
CA ARG A 4 -0.92 7.04 -37.12
C ARG A 4 0.29 6.47 -36.38
N VAL A 5 0.06 5.76 -35.29
CA VAL A 5 1.09 5.00 -34.57
C VAL A 5 1.33 3.68 -35.31
N ALA A 6 2.55 3.48 -35.80
CA ALA A 6 2.98 2.27 -36.48
C ALA A 6 3.28 1.16 -35.46
N ARG A 7 2.59 0.01 -35.59
CA ARG A 7 2.92 -1.23 -34.87
C ARG A 7 4.04 -1.95 -35.62
N ALA A 8 5.18 -2.16 -34.96
CA ALA A 8 6.27 -2.97 -35.47
C ALA A 8 5.87 -4.45 -35.49
N ARG A 9 5.98 -5.07 -36.67
CA ARG A 9 5.66 -6.46 -36.96
C ARG A 9 6.98 -7.21 -37.05
N TRP A 10 7.33 -7.99 -36.05
CA TRP A 10 8.53 -8.83 -36.10
C TRP A 10 8.29 -10.04 -37.01
N ALA A 11 9.15 -10.16 -38.00
CA ALA A 11 9.12 -11.17 -39.04
C ALA A 11 9.56 -12.53 -38.51
N ARG A 12 8.82 -13.58 -38.89
CA ARG A 12 9.29 -14.97 -38.85
C ARG A 12 10.21 -15.23 -40.02
N GLY A 13 11.32 -15.93 -39.81
CA GLY A 13 11.87 -16.77 -40.86
C GLY A 13 13.28 -17.31 -40.60
N LEU A 14 13.41 -18.62 -40.85
CA LEU A 14 14.62 -19.44 -41.01
C LEU A 14 15.20 -19.93 -39.67
N GLY A 15 15.26 -21.23 -39.37
CA GLY A 15 15.24 -22.40 -40.24
C GLY A 15 16.38 -23.31 -39.79
N ALA A 16 16.14 -24.15 -38.78
CA ALA A 16 17.07 -25.20 -38.39
C ALA A 16 16.28 -26.49 -38.22
N GLY A 17 16.56 -27.46 -39.11
CA GLY A 17 15.91 -28.76 -39.14
C GLY A 17 16.22 -29.57 -37.89
N CYS A 18 15.31 -29.58 -36.93
CA CYS A 18 15.27 -30.62 -35.91
C CYS A 18 14.62 -31.85 -36.52
N ARG A 19 15.45 -32.85 -36.85
CA ARG A 19 15.01 -34.21 -37.13
C ARG A 19 14.09 -34.63 -35.98
N ARG A 20 12.84 -35.00 -36.27
CA ARG A 20 11.93 -35.60 -35.28
C ARG A 20 12.55 -36.92 -34.81
N ARG A 21 13.30 -36.86 -33.71
CA ARG A 21 13.61 -38.06 -32.93
C ARG A 21 12.28 -38.48 -32.32
N ALA A 22 11.84 -39.71 -32.60
CA ALA A 22 10.71 -40.28 -31.88
C ALA A 22 10.98 -40.11 -30.38
N SER A 23 10.11 -39.38 -29.71
CA SER A 23 10.29 -39.03 -28.32
C SER A 23 10.26 -40.31 -27.50
N SER A 24 11.38 -40.71 -26.90
CA SER A 24 11.50 -41.90 -26.06
C SER A 24 10.90 -41.67 -24.66
N PHE A 25 9.82 -40.90 -24.57
CA PHE A 25 9.12 -40.74 -23.31
C PHE A 25 8.35 -42.04 -23.02
N PRO A 26 8.49 -42.59 -21.80
CA PRO A 26 7.66 -43.69 -21.36
C PRO A 26 6.20 -43.33 -21.59
N VAL A 27 5.42 -44.30 -22.08
CA VAL A 27 3.97 -44.14 -22.18
C VAL A 27 3.46 -43.84 -20.77
N PRO A 28 2.73 -42.74 -20.56
CA PRO A 28 2.25 -42.38 -19.25
C PRO A 28 1.35 -43.52 -18.70
N PRO A 29 1.39 -43.77 -17.38
CA PRO A 29 0.60 -44.84 -16.78
C PRO A 29 -0.89 -44.65 -17.06
N PRO A 30 -1.66 -45.74 -17.20
CA PRO A 30 -3.11 -45.66 -17.42
C PRO A 30 -3.75 -44.89 -16.25
N GLY A 31 -4.40 -43.77 -16.56
CA GLY A 31 -4.99 -42.84 -15.58
C GLY A 31 -4.25 -41.51 -15.39
N ALA A 32 -3.11 -41.28 -16.05
CA ALA A 32 -2.46 -39.98 -16.06
C ALA A 32 -3.25 -38.97 -16.90
N LYS A 33 -3.74 -37.89 -16.26
CA LYS A 33 -4.34 -36.77 -16.98
C LYS A 33 -3.29 -36.08 -17.84
N GLY A 34 -3.65 -35.77 -19.08
CA GLY A 34 -2.76 -35.06 -19.98
C GLY A 34 -2.46 -33.66 -19.45
N VAL A 35 -1.27 -33.11 -19.71
CA VAL A 35 -0.96 -31.71 -19.34
C VAL A 35 -1.97 -30.74 -19.97
N ALA A 36 -2.47 -31.06 -21.17
CA ALA A 36 -3.53 -30.30 -21.82
C ALA A 36 -4.89 -30.36 -21.09
N GLU A 37 -5.17 -31.47 -20.39
CA GLU A 37 -6.38 -31.67 -19.61
C GLU A 37 -6.29 -30.94 -18.26
N LEU A 38 -5.13 -31.01 -17.59
CA LEU A 38 -4.83 -30.22 -16.39
C LEU A 38 -4.89 -28.71 -16.66
N LEU A 39 -4.39 -28.28 -17.82
CA LEU A 39 -4.46 -26.87 -18.21
C LEU A 39 -5.90 -26.44 -18.51
N ARG A 40 -6.74 -27.32 -19.09
CA ARG A 40 -8.17 -27.06 -19.25
C ARG A 40 -8.88 -26.90 -17.92
N GLU A 41 -8.66 -27.82 -16.98
CA GLU A 41 -9.23 -27.75 -15.62
C GLU A 41 -8.79 -26.47 -14.89
N ALA A 42 -7.54 -26.04 -15.06
CA ALA A 42 -7.04 -24.79 -14.49
C ALA A 42 -7.64 -23.53 -15.13
N THR A 43 -8.03 -23.59 -16.41
CA THR A 43 -8.72 -22.49 -17.11
C THR A 43 -10.24 -22.50 -16.93
N GLU A 44 -10.81 -23.63 -16.51
CA GLU A 44 -12.23 -23.81 -16.17
C GLU A 44 -12.51 -23.49 -14.69
N ALA A 45 -11.48 -23.22 -13.89
CA ALA A 45 -11.63 -22.51 -12.62
C ALA A 45 -12.21 -21.14 -12.95
N GLU A 46 -13.55 -21.09 -12.92
CA GLU A 46 -14.41 -19.93 -13.11
C GLU A 46 -13.65 -18.67 -12.72
N GLU A 47 -13.31 -17.85 -13.72
CA GLU A 47 -13.07 -16.44 -13.49
C GLU A 47 -14.35 -15.92 -12.85
N GLN A 48 -14.44 -15.98 -11.52
CA GLN A 48 -15.39 -15.18 -10.79
C GLN A 48 -15.11 -13.77 -11.30
N PRO A 49 -16.06 -13.12 -12.00
CA PRO A 49 -15.85 -11.75 -12.40
C PRO A 49 -15.61 -11.03 -11.08
N TRP A 50 -14.38 -10.52 -10.90
CA TRP A 50 -14.11 -9.58 -9.83
C TRP A 50 -15.23 -8.58 -9.97
N ALA A 51 -16.17 -8.59 -9.01
CA ALA A 51 -17.37 -7.80 -9.11
C ALA A 51 -16.86 -6.38 -9.37
N ALA A 52 -17.28 -5.79 -10.49
CA ALA A 52 -16.84 -4.46 -10.88
C ALA A 52 -17.29 -3.52 -9.76
N GLU A 53 -16.43 -3.33 -8.77
CA GLU A 53 -16.69 -2.51 -7.61
C GLU A 53 -17.08 -1.15 -8.16
N THR A 54 -18.26 -0.70 -7.71
CA THR A 54 -18.90 0.50 -8.20
C THR A 54 -17.87 1.61 -8.05
N ARG A 55 -17.30 2.09 -9.18
CA ARG A 55 -16.25 3.11 -9.13
C ARG A 55 -16.80 4.31 -8.39
N ARG A 56 -16.38 4.50 -7.14
CA ARG A 56 -16.78 5.66 -6.35
C ARG A 56 -16.35 6.91 -7.12
N THR A 57 -17.26 7.87 -7.24
CA THR A 57 -16.96 9.12 -7.92
C THR A 57 -15.87 9.87 -7.14
N PRO A 58 -14.87 10.50 -7.78
CA PRO A 58 -13.76 11.14 -7.07
C PRO A 58 -14.19 12.13 -5.98
N GLY A 59 -15.35 12.78 -6.12
CA GLY A 59 -15.90 13.71 -5.11
C GLY A 59 -16.54 13.05 -3.88
N GLN A 60 -16.58 11.72 -3.82
CA GLN A 60 -17.09 10.91 -2.71
C GLN A 60 -15.97 10.08 -2.06
N CYS A 61 -14.73 10.22 -2.53
CA CYS A 61 -13.55 9.55 -2.00
C CYS A 61 -12.58 10.59 -1.47
N SER A 62 -12.02 10.30 -0.31
CA SER A 62 -10.99 11.11 0.31
C SER A 62 -9.74 10.24 0.47
N VAL A 63 -8.58 10.81 0.15
CA VAL A 63 -7.28 10.16 0.27
C VAL A 63 -6.49 10.89 1.34
N LEU A 64 -6.05 10.15 2.36
CA LEU A 64 -5.14 10.66 3.38
C LEU A 64 -3.70 10.47 2.92
N LEU A 65 -2.92 11.54 2.98
CA LEU A 65 -1.49 11.49 2.75
C LEU A 65 -0.78 11.70 4.07
N PHE A 66 0.07 10.75 4.42
CA PHE A 66 0.85 10.79 5.65
C PHE A 66 2.28 11.23 5.33
N PRO A 67 2.81 12.27 6.00
CA PRO A 67 4.17 12.72 5.80
C PRO A 67 5.19 11.67 6.27
N GLY A 68 6.37 11.69 5.67
CA GLY A 68 7.51 10.86 6.07
C GLY A 68 8.57 11.64 6.85
N GLN A 69 9.70 10.98 7.09
CA GLN A 69 10.91 11.61 7.65
C GLN A 69 11.31 12.86 6.86
N GLY A 70 11.75 13.91 7.57
CA GLY A 70 12.08 15.23 7.02
C GLY A 70 10.95 16.26 7.15
N SER A 71 9.75 15.84 7.58
CA SER A 71 8.62 16.74 7.82
C SER A 71 8.50 17.21 9.28
N GLN A 72 9.40 16.74 10.16
CA GLN A 72 9.40 17.11 11.57
C GLN A 72 9.85 18.57 11.79
N LEU A 73 9.21 19.25 12.73
CA LEU A 73 9.54 20.61 13.12
C LEU A 73 9.24 20.81 14.60
N VAL A 74 10.14 21.49 15.32
CA VAL A 74 9.87 21.89 16.70
C VAL A 74 8.59 22.75 16.78
N GLY A 75 7.70 22.37 17.69
CA GLY A 75 6.36 22.94 17.84
C GLY A 75 5.26 22.11 17.16
N MET A 76 5.60 21.04 16.44
CA MET A 76 4.62 20.08 15.91
C MET A 76 3.77 19.50 17.05
N GLY A 77 2.49 19.26 16.77
CA GLY A 77 1.55 18.76 17.77
C GLY A 77 0.91 19.83 18.67
N ARG A 78 1.47 21.05 18.78
CA ARG A 78 0.92 22.11 19.66
C ARG A 78 -0.55 22.43 19.36
N GLY A 79 -0.89 22.54 18.07
CA GLY A 79 -2.26 22.79 17.61
C GLY A 79 -3.19 21.57 17.67
N LEU A 80 -2.69 20.41 18.11
CA LEU A 80 -3.45 19.15 18.17
C LEU A 80 -3.88 18.82 19.61
N LEU A 81 -3.20 19.35 20.63
CA LEU A 81 -3.42 19.00 22.04
C LEU A 81 -4.79 19.38 22.62
N GLY A 82 -5.55 20.22 21.92
CA GLY A 82 -6.92 20.59 22.29
C GLY A 82 -7.99 19.60 21.80
N TYR A 83 -7.62 18.63 20.96
CA TYR A 83 -8.55 17.65 20.41
C TYR A 83 -8.59 16.38 21.27
N PRO A 84 -9.74 15.68 21.32
CA PRO A 84 -9.89 14.46 22.10
C PRO A 84 -8.90 13.39 21.65
N ARG A 85 -8.51 12.48 22.58
CA ARG A 85 -7.59 11.34 22.36
C ARG A 85 -6.16 11.67 21.95
N VAL A 86 -5.86 12.91 21.55
CA VAL A 86 -4.49 13.32 21.17
C VAL A 86 -3.51 13.19 22.35
N ARG A 87 -3.91 13.61 23.55
CA ARG A 87 -3.05 13.44 24.74
C ARG A 87 -2.78 11.98 25.05
N GLU A 88 -3.80 11.14 24.98
CA GLU A 88 -3.69 9.70 25.19
C GLU A 88 -2.75 9.04 24.18
N LEU A 89 -2.75 9.49 22.91
CA LEU A 89 -1.81 9.01 21.89
C LEU A 89 -0.35 9.34 22.25
N TYR A 90 -0.09 10.57 22.68
CA TYR A 90 1.25 10.97 23.12
C TYR A 90 1.68 10.28 24.41
N ASP A 91 0.75 10.07 25.35
CA ASP A 91 1.01 9.31 26.57
C ASP A 91 1.33 7.85 26.23
N ALA A 92 0.56 7.20 25.36
CA ALA A 92 0.85 5.84 24.90
C ALA A 92 2.22 5.76 24.21
N ALA A 93 2.55 6.72 23.34
CA ALA A 93 3.85 6.82 22.70
C ALA A 93 4.98 6.97 23.74
N ARG A 94 4.79 7.79 24.78
CA ARG A 94 5.75 7.95 25.88
C ARG A 94 5.99 6.62 26.61
N HIS A 95 4.95 5.84 26.88
CA HIS A 95 5.09 4.54 27.53
C HIS A 95 5.85 3.53 26.66
N VAL A 96 5.61 3.52 25.34
CA VAL A 96 6.27 2.61 24.40
C VAL A 96 7.73 3.00 24.15
N LEU A 97 8.01 4.30 24.02
CA LEU A 97 9.32 4.81 23.65
C LEU A 97 10.26 4.99 24.86
N GLY A 98 9.71 5.12 26.07
CA GLY A 98 10.47 5.34 27.30
C GLY A 98 10.98 6.77 27.48
N TYR A 99 10.54 7.71 26.65
CA TYR A 99 10.87 9.14 26.75
C TYR A 99 9.67 10.01 26.35
N ASP A 100 9.71 11.29 26.74
CA ASP A 100 8.63 12.22 26.44
C ASP A 100 8.74 12.75 25.01
N LEU A 101 8.10 12.04 24.08
CA LEU A 101 8.04 12.42 22.67
C LEU A 101 7.30 13.75 22.46
N LEU A 102 6.31 14.05 23.31
CA LEU A 102 5.53 15.28 23.19
C LEU A 102 6.40 16.49 23.53
N GLU A 103 7.14 16.42 24.62
CA GLU A 103 8.06 17.47 25.03
C GLU A 103 9.12 17.75 23.94
N LEU A 104 9.73 16.68 23.40
CA LEU A 104 10.69 16.79 22.31
C LEU A 104 10.07 17.42 21.05
N SER A 105 8.83 17.03 20.71
CA SER A 105 8.09 17.57 19.56
C SER A 105 7.72 19.05 19.72
N LEU A 106 7.38 19.48 20.93
CA LEU A 106 6.91 20.84 21.22
C LEU A 106 8.03 21.85 21.42
N HIS A 107 9.14 21.42 22.04
CA HIS A 107 10.19 22.31 22.54
C HIS A 107 11.57 21.99 21.97
N GLY A 108 11.76 20.84 21.33
CA GLY A 108 13.04 20.45 20.74
C GLY A 108 14.08 20.02 21.79
N PRO A 109 15.38 20.14 21.49
CA PRO A 109 15.98 20.87 20.36
C PRO A 109 15.74 20.22 19.00
N GLN A 110 15.77 21.04 17.93
CA GLN A 110 15.52 20.57 16.55
C GLN A 110 16.51 19.48 16.12
N GLU A 111 17.78 19.61 16.52
CA GLU A 111 18.83 18.64 16.23
C GLU A 111 18.50 17.25 16.77
N ASP A 112 17.96 17.16 17.98
CA ASP A 112 17.51 15.89 18.55
C ASP A 112 16.26 15.38 17.85
N LEU A 113 15.29 16.25 17.57
CA LEU A 113 14.09 15.88 16.85
C LEU A 113 14.40 15.34 15.43
N ASP A 114 15.45 15.83 14.77
CA ASP A 114 15.87 15.41 13.43
C ASP A 114 16.54 14.04 13.39
N ARG A 115 16.98 13.51 14.54
CA ARG A 115 17.58 12.18 14.60
C ARG A 115 16.55 11.16 14.16
N THR A 116 16.96 10.21 13.31
CA THR A 116 16.08 9.15 12.76
C THR A 116 15.28 8.42 13.85
N ALA A 117 15.87 8.21 15.02
CA ALA A 117 15.23 7.56 16.17
C ALA A 117 14.08 8.37 16.79
N HIS A 118 14.01 9.67 16.54
CA HIS A 118 13.02 10.60 17.08
C HIS A 118 12.07 11.12 16.01
N CYS A 119 12.57 11.48 14.81
CA CYS A 119 11.72 12.04 13.77
C CYS A 119 10.67 11.05 13.26
N GLN A 120 11.00 9.77 13.12
CA GLN A 120 10.05 8.74 12.69
C GLN A 120 8.87 8.59 13.67
N PRO A 121 9.09 8.33 14.96
CA PRO A 121 7.98 8.25 15.91
C PRO A 121 7.27 9.60 16.07
N ALA A 122 7.97 10.74 16.04
CA ALA A 122 7.35 12.06 16.12
C ALA A 122 6.35 12.29 14.98
N VAL A 123 6.78 12.06 13.73
CA VAL A 123 5.94 12.23 12.54
C VAL A 123 4.76 11.25 12.56
N PHE A 124 4.99 10.01 12.99
CA PHE A 124 3.94 9.00 13.11
C PHE A 124 2.85 9.42 14.13
N VAL A 125 3.23 9.77 15.35
CA VAL A 125 2.27 10.14 16.41
C VAL A 125 1.55 11.45 16.07
N ALA A 126 2.26 12.44 15.54
CA ALA A 126 1.63 13.69 15.10
C ALA A 126 0.65 13.48 13.93
N SER A 127 0.93 12.54 13.03
CA SER A 127 0.04 12.16 11.95
C SER A 127 -1.25 11.52 12.47
N LEU A 128 -1.16 10.61 13.43
CA LEU A 128 -2.35 10.03 14.08
C LEU A 128 -3.15 11.09 14.85
N ALA A 129 -2.47 11.98 15.57
CA ALA A 129 -3.12 13.10 16.24
C ALA A 129 -3.84 14.04 15.25
N ALA A 130 -3.30 14.22 14.03
CA ALA A 130 -3.96 14.97 12.98
C ALA A 130 -5.22 14.26 12.45
N VAL A 131 -5.23 12.92 12.42
CA VAL A 131 -6.44 12.14 12.11
C VAL A 131 -7.50 12.32 13.18
N GLU A 132 -7.16 12.30 14.47
CA GLU A 132 -8.14 12.57 15.55
C GLU A 132 -8.75 13.98 15.41
N LYS A 133 -7.92 14.98 15.07
CA LYS A 133 -8.41 16.32 14.75
C LYS A 133 -9.35 16.31 13.54
N LEU A 134 -8.98 15.62 12.46
CA LEU A 134 -9.80 15.54 11.25
C LEU A 134 -11.16 14.91 11.55
N HIS A 135 -11.16 13.79 12.27
CA HIS A 135 -12.38 13.10 12.72
C HIS A 135 -13.27 14.02 13.57
N HIS A 136 -12.68 14.83 14.45
CA HIS A 136 -13.43 15.80 15.25
C HIS A 136 -14.06 16.93 14.41
N LEU A 137 -13.37 17.41 13.38
CA LEU A 137 -13.85 18.51 12.53
C LEU A 137 -14.80 18.04 11.42
N GLN A 138 -14.61 16.81 10.93
CA GLN A 138 -15.32 16.25 9.78
C GLN A 138 -15.68 14.78 10.05
N PRO A 139 -16.71 14.51 10.88
CA PRO A 139 -17.10 13.14 11.24
C PRO A 139 -17.63 12.32 10.05
N ALA A 140 -18.01 12.97 8.95
CA ALA A 140 -18.39 12.29 7.70
C ALA A 140 -17.23 11.55 7.02
N PHE A 141 -15.99 11.87 7.41
CA PHE A 141 -14.80 11.17 6.97
C PHE A 141 -14.52 10.02 7.96
N GLU A 142 -15.26 8.92 7.81
CA GLU A 142 -15.00 7.69 8.56
C GLU A 142 -13.81 6.96 7.91
N VAL A 143 -12.75 6.76 8.69
CA VAL A 143 -11.65 5.87 8.34
C VAL A 143 -12.06 4.48 8.80
N SER A 144 -12.54 3.64 7.89
CA SER A 144 -12.89 2.25 8.22
C SER A 144 -11.65 1.51 8.73
N PRO A 145 -11.66 0.97 9.96
CA PRO A 145 -10.51 0.29 10.55
C PRO A 145 -10.08 -0.99 9.80
N GLU A 146 -10.97 -1.52 8.96
CA GLU A 146 -10.84 -2.80 8.24
C GLU A 146 -9.70 -2.83 7.20
N GLU A 147 -9.16 -1.68 6.77
CA GLU A 147 -8.15 -1.60 5.70
C GLU A 147 -6.69 -1.54 6.20
N PHE A 148 -6.45 -1.57 7.51
CA PHE A 148 -5.10 -1.42 8.10
C PHE A 148 -4.48 -2.70 8.68
N LEU A 149 -5.12 -3.87 8.52
CA LEU A 149 -4.62 -5.20 8.93
C LEU A 149 -4.68 -6.20 7.78
#